data_AF-A0A254TAR8-F1
#
_entry.id   AF-A0A254TAR8-F1
#
_cell.length_a   1.000
_cell.length_b   1.000
_cell.length_c   1.000
_cell.angle_alpha   90.00
_cell.angle_beta   90.00
_cell.angle_gamma   90.00
#
_symmetry.space_group_name_H-M   'P 1'
#
loop_
_entity.id
_entity.type
_entity.pdbx_description
1 polymer ?
#
loop_
_entity_poly.entity_id
_entity_poly.type
_entity_poly.pdbx_seq_one_letter_code
_entity_poly.pdbx_strand_id
1 'polypeptide(L)'
;MLEKLKRFFLCFLITSFTAAGFTQSVQAAMIGTDQVAAAANAQQNREKVAAALSRPDVAAELEKMGVAKDEAQARVAALSDEEVASLAGRVDSLPAGGDIVGAIVFVFVLLLVTDILGLTKVYPFTRSVR
;
A
#
# COMPACT_ATOMS: atom_id res chain seq x y z
N MET A 1 30.24 -53.17 -42.10
CA MET A 1 30.52 -52.38 -40.87
C MET A 1 29.69 -51.10 -40.79
N LEU A 2 29.48 -50.37 -41.90
CA LEU A 2 28.66 -49.14 -41.95
C LEU A 2 27.21 -49.30 -41.46
N GLU A 3 26.52 -50.39 -41.80
CA GLU A 3 25.11 -50.61 -41.42
C GLU A 3 24.93 -50.80 -39.89
N LYS A 4 25.91 -51.42 -39.23
CA LYS A 4 25.90 -51.58 -37.77
C LYS A 4 26.17 -50.24 -37.07
N LEU A 5 27.02 -49.41 -37.65
CA LEU A 5 27.35 -48.07 -37.14
C LEU A 5 26.18 -47.10 -37.29
N LYS A 6 25.47 -47.14 -38.44
CA LYS A 6 24.23 -46.38 -38.66
C LYS A 6 23.13 -46.76 -37.67
N ARG A 7 22.92 -48.06 -37.42
CA ARG A 7 21.94 -48.53 -36.42
C ARG A 7 22.30 -48.07 -35.01
N PHE A 8 23.59 -48.05 -34.65
CA PHE A 8 24.03 -47.54 -33.35
C PHE A 8 23.78 -46.03 -33.21
N PHE A 9 24.10 -45.24 -34.24
CA PHE A 9 23.82 -43.81 -34.26
C PHE A 9 22.32 -43.50 -34.20
N LEU A 10 21.49 -44.28 -34.90
CA LEU A 10 20.04 -44.13 -34.91
C LEU A 10 19.42 -44.41 -33.52
N CYS A 11 19.83 -45.49 -32.87
CA CYS A 11 19.38 -45.81 -31.51
C CYS A 11 19.84 -44.77 -30.48
N PHE A 12 21.04 -44.21 -30.65
CA PHE A 12 21.55 -43.13 -29.81
C PHE A 12 20.72 -41.84 -29.99
N LEU A 13 20.40 -41.48 -31.24
CA LEU A 13 19.60 -40.30 -31.58
C LEU A 13 18.17 -40.41 -31.01
N ILE A 14 17.54 -41.58 -31.13
CA ILE A 14 16.17 -41.82 -30.63
C ILE A 14 16.13 -41.72 -29.10
N THR A 15 17.12 -42.31 -28.40
CA THR A 15 17.21 -42.26 -26.93
C THR A 15 17.44 -40.82 -26.41
N SER A 16 18.23 -40.03 -27.14
CA SER A 16 18.49 -38.63 -26.77
C SER A 16 17.24 -37.75 -26.94
N PHE A 17 16.44 -38.00 -27.98
CA PHE A 17 15.21 -37.24 -28.25
C PHE A 17 14.08 -37.58 -27.26
N THR A 18 13.97 -38.84 -26.82
CA THR A 18 12.97 -39.23 -25.81
C THR A 18 13.33 -38.73 -24.40
N ALA A 19 14.62 -38.66 -24.05
CA ALA A 19 15.06 -38.07 -22.78
C ALA A 19 14.76 -36.57 -22.68
N ALA A 20 14.82 -35.83 -23.79
CA ALA A 20 14.50 -34.41 -23.84
C ALA A 20 12.99 -34.13 -23.64
N GLY A 21 12.11 -35.04 -24.07
CA GLY A 21 10.65 -34.89 -23.99
C GLY A 21 10.05 -34.97 -22.58
N PHE A 22 10.77 -35.55 -21.61
CA PHE A 22 10.27 -35.74 -20.24
C PHE A 22 10.53 -34.57 -19.28
N THR A 23 11.17 -33.49 -19.73
CA THR A 23 11.60 -32.38 -18.83
C THR A 23 10.72 -31.14 -18.87
N GLN A 24 9.64 -31.14 -19.65
CA GLN A 24 8.71 -30.01 -19.71
C GLN A 24 7.64 -30.15 -18.63
N SER A 25 8.02 -30.19 -17.34
CA SER A 25 7.08 -29.80 -16.29
C SER A 25 6.91 -28.29 -16.40
N VAL A 26 5.94 -27.87 -17.22
CA VAL A 26 5.47 -26.48 -17.20
C VAL A 26 4.98 -26.24 -15.78
N GLN A 27 5.74 -25.48 -15.00
CA GLN A 27 5.29 -24.94 -13.72
C GLN A 27 4.22 -23.89 -14.00
N ALA A 28 3.04 -24.36 -14.43
CA ALA A 28 1.79 -23.66 -14.26
C ALA A 28 1.42 -23.77 -12.77
N ALA A 29 2.20 -23.08 -11.93
CA ALA A 29 1.75 -22.83 -10.58
C ALA A 29 0.43 -22.06 -10.72
N MET A 30 -0.65 -22.66 -10.26
CA MET A 30 -1.91 -21.95 -10.06
C MET A 30 -1.56 -20.65 -9.35
N ILE A 31 -1.82 -19.50 -9.97
CA ILE A 31 -1.78 -18.23 -9.25
C ILE A 31 -2.87 -18.37 -8.20
N GLY A 32 -2.48 -18.80 -7.00
CA GLY A 32 -3.37 -18.91 -5.87
C GLY A 32 -3.97 -17.53 -5.64
N THR A 33 -5.26 -17.49 -5.30
CA THR A 33 -5.94 -16.26 -4.91
C THR A 33 -5.11 -15.42 -3.93
N ASP A 34 -4.30 -16.07 -3.09
CA ASP A 34 -3.35 -15.46 -2.17
C ASP A 34 -2.29 -14.57 -2.85
N GLN A 35 -1.75 -14.96 -4.00
CA GLN A 35 -0.78 -14.14 -4.75
C GLN A 35 -1.45 -12.92 -5.38
N VAL A 36 -2.68 -13.07 -5.88
CA VAL A 36 -3.47 -11.93 -6.41
C VAL A 36 -3.86 -10.98 -5.27
N ALA A 37 -4.30 -11.53 -4.13
CA ALA A 37 -4.64 -10.75 -2.95
C ALA A 37 -3.42 -10.02 -2.36
N ALA A 38 -2.26 -10.66 -2.33
CA ALA A 38 -1.01 -10.02 -1.89
C ALA A 38 -0.63 -8.84 -2.79
N ALA A 39 -0.67 -9.01 -4.11
CA ALA A 39 -0.40 -7.93 -5.06
C ALA A 39 -1.43 -6.78 -4.94
N ALA A 40 -2.71 -7.10 -4.75
CA ALA A 40 -3.75 -6.10 -4.51
C ALA A 40 -3.54 -5.32 -3.21
N ASN A 41 -3.15 -6.00 -2.13
CA ASN A 41 -2.82 -5.36 -0.85
C ASN A 41 -1.59 -4.45 -0.97
N ALA A 42 -0.54 -4.88 -1.68
CA ALA A 42 0.64 -4.06 -1.92
C ALA A 42 0.29 -2.77 -2.70
N GLN A 43 -0.56 -2.89 -3.73
CA GLN A 43 -1.05 -1.74 -4.48
C GLN A 43 -1.88 -0.79 -3.61
N GLN A 44 -2.79 -1.31 -2.79
CA GLN A 44 -3.57 -0.52 -1.84
C GLN A 44 -2.66 0.22 -0.84
N ASN A 45 -1.61 -0.44 -0.34
CA ASN A 45 -0.65 0.18 0.57
C ASN A 45 0.11 1.32 -0.11
N ARG A 46 0.51 1.18 -1.39
CA ARG A 46 1.12 2.27 -2.17
C ARG A 46 0.17 3.45 -2.32
N GLU A 47 -1.09 3.19 -2.66
CA GLU A 47 -2.12 4.24 -2.80
C GLU A 47 -2.36 4.99 -1.50
N LYS A 48 -2.41 4.28 -0.36
CA LYS A 48 -2.51 4.89 0.97
C LYS A 48 -1.33 5.83 1.25
N VAL A 49 -0.10 5.37 1.04
CA VAL A 49 1.10 6.20 1.27
C VAL A 49 1.12 7.39 0.32
N ALA A 50 0.76 7.21 -0.95
CA ALA A 50 0.67 8.28 -1.94
C ALA A 50 -0.40 9.33 -1.56
N ALA A 51 -1.54 8.90 -1.02
CA ALA A 51 -2.57 9.79 -0.51
C ALA A 51 -2.07 10.61 0.68
N ALA A 52 -1.33 9.99 1.61
CA ALA A 52 -0.72 10.68 2.74
C ALA A 52 0.31 11.74 2.30
N LEU A 53 1.19 11.40 1.35
CA LEU A 53 2.16 12.33 0.76
C LEU A 53 1.51 13.45 -0.05
N SER A 54 0.29 13.24 -0.54
CA SER A 54 -0.45 14.24 -1.31
C SER A 54 -1.16 15.27 -0.43
N ARG A 55 -1.18 15.07 0.90
CA ARG A 55 -1.75 16.05 1.83
C ARG A 55 -0.90 17.33 1.84
N PRO A 56 -1.54 18.52 1.88
CA PRO A 56 -0.84 19.79 1.76
C PRO A 56 0.12 20.06 2.93
N ASP A 57 -0.24 19.64 4.14
CA ASP A 57 0.60 19.75 5.33
C ASP A 57 1.86 18.88 5.24
N VAL A 58 1.72 17.65 4.75
CA VAL A 58 2.85 16.73 4.53
C VAL A 58 3.76 17.22 3.42
N ALA A 59 3.19 17.65 2.29
CA ALA A 59 3.97 18.19 1.17
C ALA A 59 4.76 19.44 1.57
N ALA A 60 4.13 20.37 2.30
CA ALA A 60 4.82 21.56 2.79
C ALA A 60 5.97 21.22 3.76
N GLU A 61 5.81 20.21 4.61
CA GLU A 61 6.88 19.79 5.53
C GLU A 61 8.03 19.08 4.80
N LEU A 62 7.72 18.25 3.79
CA LEU A 62 8.73 17.64 2.93
C LEU A 62 9.53 18.70 2.14
N GLU A 63 8.86 19.72 1.62
CA GLU A 63 9.51 20.85 0.94
C GLU A 63 10.44 21.63 1.88
N LYS A 64 10.04 21.86 3.13
CA LYS A 64 10.92 22.47 4.15
C LYS A 64 12.16 21.63 4.44
N MET A 65 12.06 20.31 4.33
CA MET A 65 13.19 19.39 4.44
C MET A 65 13.98 19.26 3.13
N GLY A 66 13.61 19.99 2.08
CA GLY A 66 14.28 19.98 0.77
C GLY A 66 13.91 18.81 -0.13
N VAL A 67 12.82 18.10 0.15
CA VAL A 67 12.34 16.97 -0.65
C VAL A 67 11.15 17.41 -1.49
N ALA A 68 11.28 17.34 -2.81
CA ALA A 68 10.17 17.61 -3.71
C ALA A 68 9.11 16.49 -3.64
N LYS A 69 7.83 16.84 -3.80
CA LYS A 69 6.73 15.88 -3.80
C LYS A 69 6.92 14.75 -4.81
N ASP A 70 7.31 15.10 -6.03
CA ASP A 70 7.50 14.13 -7.12
C ASP A 70 8.64 13.14 -6.80
N GLU A 71 9.69 13.62 -6.13
CA GLU A 71 10.79 12.78 -5.69
C GLU A 71 10.35 11.81 -4.59
N ALA A 72 9.56 12.29 -3.62
CA ALA A 72 8.99 11.42 -2.58
C ALA A 72 8.08 10.34 -3.17
N GLN A 73 7.26 10.68 -4.17
CA GLN A 73 6.42 9.72 -4.88
C GLN A 73 7.24 8.69 -5.67
N ALA A 74 8.30 9.13 -6.36
CA ALA A 74 9.20 8.23 -7.07
C ALA A 74 9.88 7.24 -6.12
N ARG A 75 10.28 7.68 -4.92
CA ARG A 75 10.85 6.80 -3.89
C ARG A 75 9.85 5.77 -3.40
N VAL A 76 8.59 6.15 -3.15
CA VAL A 76 7.54 5.19 -2.76
C VAL A 76 7.25 4.17 -3.87
N ALA A 77 7.31 4.59 -5.13
CA ALA A 77 7.15 3.68 -6.27
C ALA A 77 8.31 2.66 -6.38
N ALA A 78 9.49 3.01 -5.89
CA ALA A 78 10.67 2.15 -5.90
C ALA A 78 10.78 1.19 -4.70
N LEU A 79 9.95 1.35 -3.66
CA LEU A 79 9.96 0.49 -2.47
C LEU A 79 9.42 -0.92 -2.77
N SER A 80 9.93 -1.92 -2.04
CA SER A 80 9.38 -3.28 -2.07
C SER A 80 7.98 -3.35 -1.46
N ASP A 81 7.25 -4.43 -1.74
CA ASP A 81 5.88 -4.62 -1.25
C ASP A 81 5.85 -4.65 0.29
N GLU A 82 6.85 -5.26 0.92
CA GLU A 82 6.99 -5.34 2.38
C GLU A 82 7.34 -3.98 3.00
N GLU A 83 8.22 -3.21 2.34
CA GLU A 83 8.63 -1.88 2.80
C GLU A 83 7.45 -0.90 2.74
N VAL A 84 6.69 -0.92 1.64
CA VAL A 84 5.47 -0.11 1.52
C VAL A 84 4.43 -0.54 2.56
N ALA A 85 4.27 -1.83 2.82
CA ALA A 85 3.32 -2.31 3.84
C ALA A 85 3.72 -1.81 5.24
N SER A 86 5.01 -1.85 5.59
CA SER A 86 5.51 -1.30 6.86
C SER A 86 5.27 0.21 6.95
N LEU A 87 5.53 0.95 5.87
CA LEU A 87 5.32 2.38 5.81
C LEU A 87 3.83 2.75 5.91
N ALA A 88 2.95 2.03 5.21
CA ALA A 88 1.51 2.21 5.30
C ALA A 88 1.00 1.98 6.72
N GLY A 89 1.50 0.96 7.43
CA GLY A 89 1.16 0.72 8.84
C GLY A 89 1.58 1.88 9.75
N ARG A 90 2.74 2.52 9.48
CA ARG A 90 3.15 3.73 10.20
C ARG A 90 2.24 4.91 9.90
N VAL A 91 1.86 5.10 8.64
CA VAL A 91 0.89 6.15 8.24
C VAL A 91 -0.44 5.97 8.97
N ASP A 92 -0.95 4.74 9.09
CA ASP A 92 -2.18 4.43 9.82
C ASP A 92 -2.05 4.71 11.35
N SER A 93 -0.83 4.59 11.91
CA SER A 93 -0.58 4.90 13.33
C SER A 93 -0.46 6.39 13.64
N LEU A 94 -0.27 7.22 12.61
CA LEU A 94 -0.13 8.66 12.79
C LEU A 94 -1.53 9.29 12.87
N PRO A 95 -1.81 10.14 13.87
CA PRO A 95 -3.11 10.81 13.97
C PRO A 95 -3.33 11.69 12.74
N ALA A 96 -4.25 11.27 11.86
CA ALA A 96 -4.67 12.05 10.71
C ALA A 96 -5.47 13.28 11.21
N GLY A 97 -4.84 14.46 11.23
CA GLY A 97 -5.53 15.73 11.46
C GLY A 97 -5.78 16.10 12.94
N GLY A 98 -4.89 15.69 13.84
CA GLY A 98 -5.01 15.92 15.29
C GLY A 98 -5.32 17.37 15.70
N ASP A 99 -4.85 18.37 14.94
CA ASP A 99 -5.03 19.78 15.33
C ASP A 99 -6.38 20.36 14.94
N ILE A 100 -6.89 20.09 13.73
CA ILE A 100 -8.15 20.72 13.27
C ILE A 100 -9.34 20.07 13.95
N VAL A 101 -9.36 18.73 14.02
CA VAL A 101 -10.46 18.02 14.70
C VAL A 101 -10.45 18.34 16.20
N GLY A 102 -9.26 18.37 16.82
CA GLY A 102 -9.11 18.78 18.21
C GLY A 102 -9.60 20.21 18.47
N ALA A 103 -9.22 21.17 17.61
CA ALA A 103 -9.66 22.56 17.72
C ALA A 103 -11.18 22.70 17.52
N ILE A 104 -11.78 22.00 16.55
CA ILE A 104 -13.23 22.01 16.32
C ILE A 104 -13.97 21.45 17.54
N VAL A 105 -13.52 20.32 18.09
CA VAL A 105 -14.12 19.71 19.28
C VAL A 105 -13.95 20.62 20.50
N PHE A 106 -12.78 21.25 20.67
CA PHE A 106 -12.53 22.20 21.74
C PHE A 106 -13.47 23.41 21.67
N VAL A 107 -13.58 24.05 20.50
CA VAL A 107 -14.50 25.19 20.29
C VAL A 107 -15.94 24.76 20.50
N PHE A 108 -16.32 23.57 20.03
CA PHE A 108 -17.65 23.01 20.26
C PHE A 108 -17.96 22.87 21.75
N VAL A 109 -17.05 22.27 22.53
CA VAL A 109 -17.22 22.08 23.99
C VAL A 109 -17.22 23.41 24.73
N LEU A 110 -16.33 24.33 24.36
CA LEU A 110 -16.29 25.68 24.93
C LEU A 110 -17.64 26.38 24.77
N LEU A 111 -18.19 26.39 23.54
CA LEU A 111 -19.50 26.99 23.25
C LEU A 111 -20.65 26.25 23.93
N LEU A 112 -20.56 24.92 24.07
CA LEU A 112 -21.56 24.12 24.77
C LEU A 112 -21.64 24.50 26.25
N VAL A 113 -20.49 24.65 26.92
CA VAL A 113 -20.42 25.05 28.32
C VAL A 113 -20.96 26.47 28.52
N THR A 114 -20.59 27.42 27.65
CA THR A 114 -21.10 28.80 27.76
C THR A 114 -22.61 28.90 27.49
N ASP A 115 -23.18 27.99 26.69
CA ASP A 115 -24.62 27.93 26.45
C ASP A 115 -25.41 27.38 27.66
N ILE A 116 -24.90 26.32 28.30
CA ILE A 116 -25.50 25.75 29.53
C ILE A 116 -25.44 26.75 30.69
N LEU A 117 -24.34 27.51 30.81
CA LEU A 117 -24.21 28.59 31.80
C LEU A 117 -25.09 29.81 31.51
N GLY A 118 -25.72 29.87 30.32
CA GLY A 118 -26.58 30.99 29.93
C GLY A 118 -25.81 32.26 29.54
N LEU A 119 -24.52 32.16 29.24
CA LEU A 119 -23.69 33.27 28.74
C LEU A 119 -23.87 33.49 27.23
N THR A 120 -24.25 32.43 26.50
CA THR A 120 -24.47 32.44 25.04
C THR A 120 -25.68 31.58 24.68
N LYS A 121 -26.23 31.72 23.47
CA LYS A 121 -27.27 30.81 22.92
C LYS A 121 -26.94 30.43 21.47
N VAL A 122 -25.92 29.61 21.29
CA VAL A 122 -25.45 29.18 19.96
C VAL A 122 -26.17 27.90 19.53
N TYR A 123 -26.41 26.99 20.47
CA TYR A 123 -27.06 25.72 20.21
C TYR A 123 -28.55 25.78 20.61
N PRO A 124 -29.49 25.44 19.72
CA PRO A 124 -30.92 25.50 20.04
C PRO A 124 -31.38 24.37 20.98
N PHE A 125 -30.57 23.32 21.14
CA PHE A 125 -30.90 22.14 21.94
C PHE A 125 -30.42 22.21 23.41
N THR A 126 -29.58 23.17 23.77
CA THR A 126 -29.15 23.37 25.16
C THR A 126 -30.22 24.13 25.96
N ARG A 127 -30.47 23.72 27.20
CA ARG A 127 -31.19 24.53 28.18
C ARG A 127 -30.18 25.18 29.13
N SER A 128 -30.32 26.48 29.36
CA SER A 128 -29.53 27.14 30.41
C SER A 128 -29.96 26.62 31.79
N VAL A 129 -29.00 26.51 32.70
CA VAL A 129 -29.25 26.15 34.11
C VAL A 129 -29.87 27.31 34.90
N ARG A 130 -29.74 28.54 34.41
CA ARG A 130 -30.34 29.74 34.99
C ARG A 130 -31.76 29.95 34.49
#